data_AF-A0A6N7Y1X7-F1
#
_entry.id   AF-A0A6N7Y1X7-F1
#
_cell.length_a   1.000
_cell.length_b   1.000
_cell.length_c   1.000
_cell.angle_alpha   90.00
_cell.angle_beta   90.00
_cell.angle_gamma   90.00
#
_symmetry.space_group_name_H-M   'P 1'
#
loop_
_entity.id
_entity.type
_entity.pdbx_description
1 polymer ?
#
loop_
_entity_poly.entity_id
_entity_poly.type
_entity_poly.pdbx_seq_one_letter_code
_entity_poly.pdbx_strand_id
1 'polypeptide(L)'
;MNQWNNFTEAEDLFYFGNLIINGGEDFVEGEKENIILNNNNEIILEKSSLQGKYISPIMTTQGFNELVASWNVDTPMGSEIELLVRVKVQEQWSNWVTYGKWSENGNRESVNNQSDGMINMSIDTLEVLYGKDANAIIYMVELRRENINIPSPKVRNIFFALKLIDEIENAVALDKEYFMELNVPERSQMVVPEIGSVICSPTSLSMVLEYYGYYVDTVEVAENVLDKGANIYGNWSFNVAYGGTKVYSYVARFTSINDIKEKIVRGIPVIASIKSITEDSLIGAPQTYPSGHLLVVRGFKIKNGEEYIIVNDPAAKEVETVRREYKVSQFERVWSKMVYILEKK
;
A
#
# COMPACT_ATOMS: atom_id res chain seq x y z
N MET A 1 -33.85 13.39 -8.37
CA MET A 1 -33.54 14.77 -8.77
C MET A 1 -32.10 15.01 -8.34
N ASN A 2 -31.19 15.04 -9.30
CA ASN A 2 -29.73 14.90 -9.10
C ASN A 2 -29.14 16.16 -8.45
N GLN A 3 -28.51 16.01 -7.28
CA GLN A 3 -27.77 17.08 -6.58
C GLN A 3 -26.29 16.69 -6.35
N TRP A 4 -25.58 16.19 -7.37
CA TRP A 4 -24.21 15.66 -7.20
C TRP A 4 -23.24 16.04 -8.33
N ASN A 5 -23.32 17.27 -8.86
CA ASN A 5 -22.54 17.67 -10.05
C ASN A 5 -21.54 18.84 -9.83
N ASN A 6 -21.24 19.25 -8.61
CA ASN A 6 -20.35 20.39 -8.36
C ASN A 6 -19.15 20.03 -7.47
N PHE A 7 -18.24 19.18 -7.97
CA PHE A 7 -16.93 19.00 -7.33
C PHE A 7 -15.97 20.07 -7.86
N THR A 8 -15.19 20.67 -6.97
CA THR A 8 -14.08 21.58 -7.31
C THR A 8 -12.91 20.79 -7.90
N GLU A 9 -12.20 21.37 -8.88
CA GLU A 9 -10.92 20.84 -9.37
C GLU A 9 -9.83 21.28 -8.39
N ALA A 10 -8.95 20.38 -7.97
CA ALA A 10 -7.78 20.75 -7.16
C ALA A 10 -6.70 21.38 -8.05
N GLU A 11 -6.21 22.57 -7.68
CA GLU A 11 -4.99 23.15 -8.25
C GLU A 11 -3.76 22.38 -7.72
N ASP A 12 -2.90 21.95 -8.65
CA ASP A 12 -1.55 21.40 -8.46
C ASP A 12 -1.34 20.43 -7.28
N LEU A 13 -1.89 19.22 -7.40
CA LEU A 13 -1.49 18.09 -6.55
C LEU A 13 -0.04 17.69 -6.85
N PHE A 14 0.78 17.55 -5.80
CA PHE A 14 2.18 17.13 -5.91
C PHE A 14 2.27 15.70 -6.49
N TYR A 15 2.60 15.61 -7.78
CA TYR A 15 2.91 14.34 -8.45
C TYR A 15 4.29 13.84 -8.05
N PHE A 16 4.37 12.66 -7.44
CA PHE A 16 5.59 11.86 -7.43
C PHE A 16 5.43 10.69 -8.40
N GLY A 17 5.33 10.99 -9.71
CA GLY A 17 5.19 9.98 -10.76
C GLY A 17 3.95 9.11 -10.57
N ASN A 18 4.15 7.81 -10.28
CA ASN A 18 3.11 6.80 -10.10
C ASN A 18 2.38 6.87 -8.74
N LEU A 19 2.71 7.82 -7.87
CA LEU A 19 2.13 7.95 -6.54
C LEU A 19 1.47 9.33 -6.37
N ILE A 20 0.19 9.31 -6.00
CA ILE A 20 -0.51 10.49 -5.47
C ILE A 20 -0.53 10.38 -3.94
N ILE A 21 -0.17 11.47 -3.28
CA ILE A 21 -0.24 11.63 -1.83
C ILE A 21 -1.23 12.75 -1.57
N ASN A 22 -2.28 12.47 -0.79
CA ASN A 22 -3.26 13.46 -0.38
C ASN A 22 -3.26 13.53 1.15
N GLY A 23 -2.95 14.70 1.71
CA GLY A 23 -2.94 14.91 3.16
C GLY A 23 -2.72 16.37 3.53
N GLY A 24 -3.02 16.71 4.79
CA GLY A 24 -2.82 18.07 5.27
C GLY A 24 -3.70 19.07 4.52
N GLU A 25 -3.07 20.08 3.89
CA GLU A 25 -3.79 21.15 3.18
C GLU A 25 -4.63 20.63 2.01
N ASP A 26 -4.28 19.47 1.43
CA ASP A 26 -5.06 18.86 0.34
C ASP A 26 -6.50 18.50 0.75
N PHE A 27 -6.76 18.37 2.07
CA PHE A 27 -8.10 18.06 2.56
C PHE A 27 -9.01 19.29 2.70
N VAL A 28 -8.48 20.51 2.57
CA VAL A 28 -9.22 21.76 2.82
C VAL A 28 -10.38 21.92 1.83
N GLU A 29 -10.15 21.62 0.56
CA GLU A 29 -11.11 21.86 -0.52
C GLU A 29 -12.19 20.78 -0.68
N GLY A 30 -12.06 19.64 0.00
CA GLY A 30 -13.05 18.56 -0.13
C GLY A 30 -14.39 18.86 0.57
N GLU A 31 -15.45 18.25 0.06
CA GLU A 31 -16.78 18.31 0.67
C GLU A 31 -16.81 17.54 1.99
N LYS A 32 -17.44 18.12 3.01
CA LYS A 32 -17.46 17.61 4.39
C LYS A 32 -18.90 17.50 4.87
N GLU A 33 -19.26 16.34 5.41
CA GLU A 33 -20.52 16.12 6.12
C GLU A 33 -20.21 15.51 7.49
N ASN A 34 -20.50 16.23 8.56
CA ASN A 34 -20.21 15.84 9.95
C ASN A 34 -18.70 15.57 10.22
N ILE A 35 -17.84 16.22 9.45
CA ILE A 35 -16.39 16.10 9.45
C ILE A 35 -15.78 17.48 9.64
N ILE A 36 -14.69 17.56 10.41
CA ILE A 36 -13.81 18.73 10.49
C ILE A 36 -12.36 18.32 10.22
N LEU A 37 -11.53 19.30 9.88
CA LEU A 37 -10.08 19.15 9.92
C LEU A 37 -9.58 19.61 11.28
N ASN A 38 -8.74 18.81 11.94
CA ASN A 38 -8.12 19.22 13.19
C ASN A 38 -6.93 20.17 12.94
N ASN A 39 -6.22 20.58 14.00
CA ASN A 39 -5.10 21.52 13.89
C ASN A 39 -3.91 21.01 13.05
N ASN A 40 -3.82 19.71 12.79
CA ASN A 40 -2.82 19.09 11.92
C ASN A 40 -3.37 18.83 10.51
N ASN A 41 -4.54 19.38 10.18
CA ASN A 41 -5.28 19.12 8.96
C ASN A 41 -5.58 17.63 8.74
N GLU A 42 -5.87 16.87 9.82
CA GLU A 42 -6.34 15.49 9.73
C GLU A 42 -7.87 15.45 9.69
N ILE A 43 -8.45 14.55 8.88
CA ILE A 43 -9.90 14.35 8.80
C ILE A 43 -10.38 13.64 10.08
N ILE A 44 -11.31 14.28 10.79
CA ILE A 44 -11.96 13.74 12.00
C ILE A 44 -13.46 14.03 11.99
N LEU A 45 -14.23 13.25 12.74
CA LEU A 45 -15.62 13.50 13.06
C LEU A 45 -15.78 14.76 13.90
N GLU A 46 -16.87 15.48 13.67
CA GLU A 46 -17.38 16.46 14.62
C GLU A 46 -17.68 15.82 15.98
N LYS A 47 -17.51 16.60 17.06
CA LYS A 47 -17.61 16.10 18.44
C LYS A 47 -18.94 15.40 18.76
N SER A 48 -20.04 15.82 18.16
CA SER A 48 -21.39 15.25 18.38
C SER A 48 -21.77 14.15 17.38
N SER A 49 -20.91 13.83 16.41
CA SER A 49 -21.26 12.98 15.28
C SER A 49 -20.74 11.55 15.47
N LEU A 50 -21.58 10.56 15.18
CA LEU A 50 -21.20 9.14 15.20
C LEU A 50 -20.67 8.66 13.85
N GLN A 51 -21.05 9.35 12.78
CA GLN A 51 -20.60 9.10 11.43
C GLN A 51 -20.42 10.42 10.68
N GLY A 52 -19.58 10.40 9.67
CA GLY A 52 -19.34 11.53 8.79
C GLY A 52 -18.62 11.07 7.53
N LYS A 53 -18.64 11.90 6.50
CA LYS A 53 -17.96 11.61 5.25
C LYS A 53 -17.21 12.82 4.72
N TYR A 54 -16.06 12.54 4.14
CA TYR A 54 -15.26 13.49 3.39
C TYR A 54 -15.22 13.03 1.92
N ILE A 55 -15.42 13.93 0.97
CA ILE A 55 -15.28 13.66 -0.47
C ILE A 55 -14.21 14.59 -1.03
N SER A 56 -13.22 14.02 -1.72
CA SER A 56 -12.15 14.80 -2.31
C SER A 56 -12.65 15.70 -3.46
N PRO A 57 -11.93 16.78 -3.77
CA PRO A 57 -11.98 17.39 -5.10
C PRO A 57 -11.67 16.36 -6.20
N ILE A 58 -11.92 16.74 -7.46
CA ILE A 58 -11.46 15.95 -8.61
C ILE A 58 -9.94 16.04 -8.68
N MET A 59 -9.28 14.89 -8.66
CA MET A 59 -7.85 14.78 -8.89
C MET A 59 -7.62 14.30 -10.31
N THR A 60 -7.28 15.21 -11.22
CA THR A 60 -6.85 14.87 -12.58
C THR A 60 -5.50 14.14 -12.52
N THR A 61 -5.28 13.16 -13.41
CA THR A 61 -4.08 12.32 -13.47
C THR A 61 -3.61 12.12 -14.91
N GLN A 62 -2.38 11.62 -15.09
CA GLN A 62 -2.03 10.92 -16.33
C GLN A 62 -2.90 9.66 -16.49
N GLY A 63 -3.01 9.16 -17.73
CA GLY A 63 -3.76 7.94 -18.02
C GLY A 63 -3.21 6.74 -17.23
N PHE A 64 -4.07 5.99 -16.55
CA PHE A 64 -3.72 4.78 -15.80
C PHE A 64 -4.73 3.66 -16.01
N ASN A 65 -4.32 2.40 -15.83
CA ASN A 65 -5.22 1.24 -15.92
C ASN A 65 -5.33 0.39 -14.65
N GLU A 66 -4.48 0.62 -13.64
CA GLU A 66 -4.63 0.03 -12.31
C GLU A 66 -4.39 1.09 -11.24
N LEU A 67 -5.11 0.98 -10.14
CA LEU A 67 -5.00 1.85 -8.96
C LEU A 67 -5.09 0.99 -7.70
N VAL A 68 -4.13 1.15 -6.80
CA VAL A 68 -4.18 0.60 -5.44
C VAL A 68 -4.17 1.77 -4.46
N ALA A 69 -5.25 1.92 -3.70
CA ALA A 69 -5.34 2.94 -2.67
C ALA A 69 -4.77 2.44 -1.33
N SER A 70 -4.21 3.34 -0.55
CA SER A 70 -3.83 3.06 0.84
C SER A 70 -4.00 4.31 1.70
N TRP A 71 -3.89 4.17 3.02
CA TRP A 71 -4.14 5.28 3.94
C TRP A 71 -3.31 5.18 5.22
N ASN A 72 -3.12 6.33 5.87
CA ASN A 72 -2.59 6.40 7.24
C ASN A 72 -3.67 6.94 8.15
N VAL A 73 -4.00 6.16 9.18
CA VAL A 73 -5.13 6.45 10.06
C VAL A 73 -4.81 5.99 11.49
N ASP A 74 -5.38 6.66 12.48
CA ASP A 74 -5.56 6.11 13.82
C ASP A 74 -7.03 5.78 14.01
N THR A 75 -7.33 4.56 14.47
CA THR A 75 -8.69 4.11 14.76
C THR A 75 -8.78 3.66 16.22
N PRO A 76 -9.18 4.57 17.14
CA PRO A 76 -9.51 4.18 18.50
C PRO A 76 -10.45 2.97 18.55
N MET A 77 -10.34 2.13 19.57
CA MET A 77 -11.23 0.96 19.74
C MET A 77 -12.70 1.39 19.68
N GLY A 78 -13.49 0.67 18.87
CA GLY A 78 -14.89 1.02 18.56
C GLY A 78 -15.05 2.14 17.52
N SER A 79 -14.02 2.37 16.70
CA SER A 79 -14.10 3.22 15.51
C SER A 79 -13.51 2.52 14.28
N GLU A 80 -13.97 2.93 13.11
CA GLU A 80 -13.56 2.41 11.80
C GLU A 80 -13.61 3.51 10.74
N ILE A 81 -12.96 3.24 9.62
CA ILE A 81 -13.11 4.01 8.38
C ILE A 81 -13.50 3.09 7.22
N GLU A 82 -14.03 3.68 6.16
CA GLU A 82 -14.20 3.00 4.86
C GLU A 82 -13.78 3.97 3.75
N LEU A 83 -12.90 3.50 2.86
CA LEU A 83 -12.43 4.28 1.71
C LEU A 83 -13.15 3.79 0.45
N LEU A 84 -13.82 4.71 -0.23
CA LEU A 84 -14.44 4.49 -1.52
C LEU A 84 -13.72 5.31 -2.59
N VAL A 85 -13.61 4.75 -3.79
CA VAL A 85 -12.96 5.38 -4.94
C VAL A 85 -13.85 5.23 -6.15
N ARG A 86 -13.86 6.25 -7.01
CA ARG A 86 -14.31 6.11 -8.40
C ARG A 86 -13.34 6.85 -9.30
N VAL A 87 -13.29 6.42 -10.56
CA VAL A 87 -12.35 6.94 -11.55
C VAL A 87 -13.11 7.40 -12.80
N LYS A 88 -12.54 8.37 -13.51
CA LYS A 88 -13.09 8.84 -14.78
C LYS A 88 -12.44 8.06 -15.92
N VAL A 89 -13.20 7.18 -16.57
CA VAL A 89 -12.79 6.42 -17.74
C VAL A 89 -13.32 7.14 -18.97
N GLN A 90 -12.44 7.69 -19.80
CA GLN A 90 -12.80 8.58 -20.90
C GLN A 90 -13.64 9.78 -20.38
N GLU A 91 -14.90 9.91 -20.77
CA GLU A 91 -15.80 10.99 -20.33
C GLU A 91 -16.83 10.56 -19.28
N GLN A 92 -16.71 9.34 -18.74
CA GLN A 92 -17.70 8.77 -17.82
C GLN A 92 -17.05 8.40 -16.48
N TRP A 93 -17.73 8.74 -15.40
CA TRP A 93 -17.35 8.29 -14.05
C TRP A 93 -17.83 6.86 -13.82
N SER A 94 -16.96 6.04 -13.25
CA SER A 94 -17.34 4.75 -12.71
C SER A 94 -18.30 4.89 -11.53
N ASN A 95 -18.97 3.79 -11.20
CA ASN A 95 -19.55 3.57 -9.88
C ASN A 95 -18.47 3.68 -8.80
N TRP A 96 -18.91 4.00 -7.59
CA TRP A 96 -18.09 3.90 -6.40
C TRP A 96 -17.76 2.43 -6.13
N VAL A 97 -16.49 2.13 -5.89
CA VAL A 97 -16.02 0.87 -5.33
C VAL A 97 -15.38 1.13 -3.97
N THR A 98 -15.58 0.22 -3.03
CA THR A 98 -15.02 0.29 -1.68
C THR A 98 -13.76 -0.57 -1.56
N TYR A 99 -12.78 -0.08 -0.82
CA TYR A 99 -11.62 -0.84 -0.34
C TYR A 99 -11.96 -1.65 0.92
N GLY A 100 -13.19 -1.56 1.40
CA GLY A 100 -13.67 -2.22 2.59
C GLY A 100 -13.54 -1.38 3.85
N LYS A 101 -14.17 -1.88 4.91
CA LYS A 101 -14.06 -1.30 6.24
C LYS A 101 -12.71 -1.64 6.84
N TRP A 102 -12.16 -0.69 7.59
CA TRP A 102 -10.88 -0.88 8.25
C TRP A 102 -10.83 -0.25 9.65
N SER A 103 -10.28 -0.99 10.59
CA SER A 103 -9.95 -0.57 11.95
C SER A 103 -8.72 -1.34 12.42
N GLU A 104 -7.87 -0.74 13.25
CA GLU A 104 -6.73 -1.40 13.90
C GLU A 104 -7.24 -2.46 14.89
N ASN A 105 -8.26 -2.14 15.67
CA ASN A 105 -8.76 -2.98 16.78
C ASN A 105 -10.16 -3.55 16.50
N GLY A 106 -10.57 -3.64 15.23
CA GLY A 106 -11.93 -4.00 14.83
C GLY A 106 -11.99 -4.96 13.65
N ASN A 107 -13.05 -4.85 12.87
CA ASN A 107 -13.18 -5.62 11.64
C ASN A 107 -12.44 -4.94 10.49
N ARG A 108 -11.85 -5.76 9.64
CA ARG A 108 -11.19 -5.41 8.39
C ARG A 108 -11.77 -6.33 7.33
N GLU A 109 -12.51 -5.78 6.39
CA GLU A 109 -13.33 -6.58 5.49
C GLU A 109 -13.45 -5.89 4.14
N SER A 110 -12.71 -6.40 3.14
CA SER A 110 -12.89 -6.00 1.74
C SER A 110 -14.19 -6.58 1.17
N VAL A 111 -14.65 -6.01 0.06
CA VAL A 111 -15.88 -6.42 -0.61
C VAL A 111 -15.55 -7.01 -1.99
N ASN A 112 -16.05 -8.22 -2.24
CA ASN A 112 -15.88 -8.91 -3.52
C ASN A 112 -16.92 -8.47 -4.56
N ASN A 113 -16.65 -8.80 -5.84
CA ASN A 113 -17.60 -8.67 -6.97
C ASN A 113 -18.07 -7.24 -7.26
N GLN A 114 -17.19 -6.24 -7.12
CA GLN A 114 -17.51 -4.86 -7.47
C GLN A 114 -17.05 -4.55 -8.90
N SER A 115 -17.99 -4.32 -9.82
CA SER A 115 -17.70 -3.94 -11.21
C SER A 115 -18.88 -3.17 -11.83
N ASP A 116 -18.61 -2.42 -12.89
CA ASP A 116 -19.63 -1.62 -13.59
C ASP A 116 -19.49 -1.60 -15.13
N GLY A 117 -18.70 -2.51 -15.69
CA GLY A 117 -18.40 -2.58 -17.12
C GLY A 117 -17.33 -1.58 -17.59
N MET A 118 -16.87 -0.66 -16.75
CA MET A 118 -15.65 0.14 -17.02
C MET A 118 -14.51 -0.27 -16.10
N ILE A 119 -14.83 -0.67 -14.88
CA ILE A 119 -13.85 -1.09 -13.87
C ILE A 119 -14.21 -2.44 -13.23
N ASN A 120 -13.21 -3.06 -12.64
CA ASN A 120 -13.32 -4.22 -11.76
C ASN A 120 -12.45 -4.01 -10.51
N MET A 121 -12.99 -4.29 -9.32
CA MET A 121 -12.23 -4.28 -8.08
C MET A 121 -11.79 -5.72 -7.74
N SER A 122 -10.48 -5.96 -7.82
CA SER A 122 -9.84 -7.22 -7.44
C SER A 122 -9.24 -7.10 -6.04
N ILE A 123 -10.08 -7.31 -5.02
CA ILE A 123 -9.80 -7.19 -3.57
C ILE A 123 -9.38 -5.77 -3.15
N ASP A 124 -8.20 -5.32 -3.55
CA ASP A 124 -7.58 -4.03 -3.23
C ASP A 124 -6.98 -3.35 -4.48
N THR A 125 -7.19 -3.91 -5.67
CA THR A 125 -6.73 -3.35 -6.93
C THR A 125 -7.92 -2.99 -7.81
N LEU A 126 -8.09 -1.70 -8.10
CA LEU A 126 -9.05 -1.21 -9.09
C LEU A 126 -8.41 -1.32 -10.47
N GLU A 127 -9.01 -2.11 -11.34
CA GLU A 127 -8.59 -2.35 -12.73
C GLU A 127 -9.54 -1.65 -13.70
N VAL A 128 -9.00 -0.92 -14.67
CA VAL A 128 -9.77 -0.37 -15.80
C VAL A 128 -9.86 -1.42 -16.90
N LEU A 129 -11.08 -1.72 -17.34
CA LEU A 129 -11.37 -2.83 -18.24
C LEU A 129 -11.20 -2.46 -19.72
N TYR A 130 -11.14 -3.51 -20.55
CA TYR A 130 -11.21 -3.43 -22.02
C TYR A 130 -10.11 -2.58 -22.68
N GLY A 131 -8.93 -2.52 -22.05
CA GLY A 131 -7.78 -1.79 -22.58
C GLY A 131 -7.98 -0.27 -22.58
N LYS A 132 -8.93 0.24 -21.80
CA LYS A 132 -9.11 1.67 -21.57
C LYS A 132 -8.21 2.15 -20.42
N ASP A 133 -8.16 3.47 -20.27
CA ASP A 133 -7.50 4.17 -19.19
C ASP A 133 -8.44 5.13 -18.47
N ALA A 134 -8.12 5.40 -17.22
CA ALA A 134 -8.72 6.46 -16.42
C ALA A 134 -7.76 7.64 -16.29
N ASN A 135 -8.29 8.85 -16.14
CA ASN A 135 -7.50 10.09 -16.08
C ASN A 135 -7.93 11.04 -14.95
N ALA A 136 -8.85 10.62 -14.09
CA ALA A 136 -9.20 11.36 -12.89
C ALA A 136 -9.71 10.41 -11.81
N ILE A 137 -9.55 10.84 -10.56
CA ILE A 137 -9.95 10.09 -9.37
C ILE A 137 -10.77 11.03 -8.46
N ILE A 138 -11.83 10.49 -7.86
CA ILE A 138 -12.48 11.07 -6.68
C ILE A 138 -12.50 9.96 -5.63
N TYR A 139 -12.16 10.30 -4.39
CA TYR A 139 -12.34 9.39 -3.26
C TYR A 139 -13.32 9.95 -2.22
N MET A 140 -13.88 9.05 -1.44
CA MET A 140 -14.69 9.34 -0.27
C MET A 140 -14.15 8.54 0.91
N VAL A 141 -14.04 9.17 2.07
CA VAL A 141 -13.74 8.48 3.32
C VAL A 141 -14.92 8.63 4.25
N GLU A 142 -15.52 7.51 4.65
CA GLU A 142 -16.51 7.46 5.71
C GLU A 142 -15.82 7.15 7.04
N LEU A 143 -16.13 7.92 8.08
CA LEU A 143 -15.65 7.71 9.44
C LEU A 143 -16.83 7.28 10.32
N ARG A 144 -16.61 6.31 11.20
CA ARG A 144 -17.64 5.82 12.14
C ARG A 144 -17.04 5.58 13.53
N ARG A 145 -17.86 5.82 14.57
CA ARG A 145 -17.58 5.41 15.95
C ARG A 145 -18.87 4.97 16.64
N GLU A 146 -18.78 4.01 17.55
CA GLU A 146 -19.96 3.39 18.18
C GLU A 146 -20.71 4.35 19.13
N ASN A 147 -20.02 5.29 19.77
CA ASN A 147 -20.63 6.31 20.61
C ASN A 147 -19.77 7.59 20.69
N ILE A 148 -20.37 8.70 21.15
CA ILE A 148 -19.74 10.02 21.15
C ILE A 148 -18.56 10.18 22.13
N ASN A 149 -18.39 9.26 23.08
CA ASN A 149 -17.27 9.27 24.04
C ASN A 149 -16.01 8.62 23.47
N ILE A 150 -16.13 7.81 22.41
CA ILE A 150 -14.98 7.27 21.69
C ILE A 150 -14.35 8.41 20.89
N PRO A 151 -13.02 8.64 20.99
CA PRO A 151 -12.36 9.64 20.15
C PRO A 151 -12.59 9.34 18.66
N SER A 152 -12.65 10.38 17.83
CA SER A 152 -12.81 10.19 16.39
C SER A 152 -11.65 9.35 15.82
N PRO A 153 -11.89 8.49 14.81
CA PRO A 153 -10.83 8.05 13.93
C PRO A 153 -10.19 9.28 13.26
N LYS A 154 -8.88 9.22 13.00
CA LYS A 154 -8.09 10.34 12.47
C LYS A 154 -7.37 9.92 11.21
N VAL A 155 -7.80 10.41 10.06
CA VAL A 155 -7.16 10.11 8.76
C VAL A 155 -6.13 11.19 8.46
N ARG A 156 -4.88 10.77 8.31
CA ARG A 156 -3.73 11.65 8.01
C ARG A 156 -3.47 11.79 6.53
N ASN A 157 -3.50 10.66 5.82
CA ASN A 157 -3.14 10.59 4.41
C ASN A 157 -3.98 9.55 3.68
N ILE A 158 -4.28 9.84 2.42
CA ILE A 158 -4.76 8.89 1.42
C ILE A 158 -3.72 8.85 0.29
N PHE A 159 -3.42 7.65 -0.21
CA PHE A 159 -2.42 7.40 -1.23
C PHE A 159 -3.03 6.65 -2.40
N PHE A 160 -2.56 6.91 -3.61
CA PHE A 160 -2.91 6.14 -4.80
C PHE A 160 -1.64 5.73 -5.56
N ALA A 161 -1.35 4.43 -5.59
CA ALA A 161 -0.33 3.84 -6.44
C ALA A 161 -0.96 3.50 -7.80
N LEU A 162 -0.55 4.21 -8.83
CA LEU A 162 -1.09 4.11 -10.18
C LEU A 162 -0.18 3.27 -11.07
N LYS A 163 -0.79 2.50 -11.98
CA LYS A 163 -0.10 1.94 -13.15
C LYS A 163 -0.41 2.81 -14.36
N LEU A 164 0.50 3.72 -14.65
CA LEU A 164 0.35 4.65 -15.77
C LEU A 164 0.46 3.92 -17.11
N ILE A 165 -0.24 4.41 -18.14
CA ILE A 165 -0.18 3.86 -19.50
C ILE A 165 1.18 4.17 -20.14
N ASP A 166 1.61 5.43 -20.05
CA ASP A 166 2.88 5.92 -20.57
C ASP A 166 3.94 5.97 -19.45
N GLU A 167 4.18 4.83 -18.81
CA GLU A 167 5.18 4.72 -17.74
C GLU A 167 6.60 4.89 -18.31
N ILE A 168 7.29 5.94 -17.87
CA ILE A 168 8.69 6.18 -18.22
C ILE A 168 9.56 5.59 -17.10
N GLU A 169 10.46 4.69 -17.48
CA GLU A 169 11.41 4.10 -16.53
C GLU A 169 12.32 5.19 -15.94
N ASN A 170 12.43 5.21 -14.61
CA ASN A 170 13.25 6.19 -13.92
C ASN A 170 14.74 5.87 -14.11
N ALA A 171 15.36 6.54 -15.08
CA ALA A 171 16.77 6.43 -15.41
C ALA A 171 17.62 7.40 -14.57
N VAL A 172 17.55 7.30 -13.24
CA VAL A 172 18.43 8.09 -12.37
C VAL A 172 19.83 7.51 -12.41
N ALA A 173 20.81 8.34 -12.77
CA ALA A 173 22.22 8.04 -12.51
C ALA A 173 22.45 8.15 -11.00
N LEU A 174 22.66 7.02 -10.33
CA LEU A 174 22.99 7.00 -8.92
C LEU A 174 24.43 7.45 -8.72
N ASP A 175 24.63 8.72 -8.34
CA ASP A 175 25.94 9.27 -7.96
C ASP A 175 26.43 8.79 -6.59
N LYS A 176 25.59 8.05 -5.84
CA LYS A 176 25.86 7.56 -4.48
C LYS A 176 26.19 6.07 -4.47
N GLU A 177 27.11 5.67 -3.60
CA GLU A 177 27.42 4.26 -3.35
C GLU A 177 26.22 3.59 -2.66
N TYR A 178 25.46 2.80 -3.44
CA TYR A 178 24.27 2.09 -2.99
C TYR A 178 24.57 0.62 -2.61
N PHE A 179 25.82 0.19 -2.71
CA PHE A 179 26.29 -1.13 -2.28
C PHE A 179 26.40 -1.19 -0.76
N MET A 180 25.26 -1.29 -0.12
CA MET A 180 25.13 -1.34 1.33
C MET A 180 24.07 -2.35 1.73
N GLU A 181 24.08 -2.71 3.01
CA GLU A 181 23.10 -3.62 3.58
C GLU A 181 22.57 -3.05 4.90
N LEU A 182 21.26 -2.88 4.96
CA LEU A 182 20.54 -2.44 6.14
C LEU A 182 20.39 -3.61 7.11
N ASN A 183 20.47 -3.31 8.41
CA ASN A 183 20.29 -4.29 9.47
C ASN A 183 18.80 -4.54 9.76
N VAL A 184 18.07 -5.04 8.77
CA VAL A 184 16.66 -5.40 8.91
C VAL A 184 16.55 -6.75 9.63
N PRO A 185 15.80 -6.83 10.75
CA PRO A 185 15.58 -8.09 11.47
C PRO A 185 15.04 -9.20 10.56
N GLU A 186 15.46 -10.43 10.81
CA GLU A 186 15.09 -11.60 10.02
C GLU A 186 13.96 -12.37 10.70
N ARG A 187 12.90 -12.67 9.95
CA ARG A 187 11.75 -13.45 10.40
C ARG A 187 11.32 -14.41 9.29
N SER A 188 11.19 -15.68 9.64
CA SER A 188 10.62 -16.70 8.75
C SER A 188 9.11 -16.79 8.98
N GLN A 189 8.32 -16.85 7.90
CA GLN A 189 6.90 -17.18 8.02
C GLN A 189 6.70 -18.66 8.33
N MET A 190 7.64 -19.52 7.93
CA MET A 190 7.50 -20.97 7.99
C MET A 190 7.57 -21.52 9.41
N VAL A 191 8.14 -20.77 10.36
CA VAL A 191 8.16 -21.11 11.78
C VAL A 191 6.86 -20.75 12.51
N VAL A 192 5.94 -20.02 11.86
CA VAL A 192 4.64 -19.66 12.43
C VAL A 192 3.65 -20.81 12.20
N PRO A 193 3.15 -21.47 13.26
CA PRO A 193 2.20 -22.57 13.10
C PRO A 193 0.91 -22.14 12.37
N GLU A 194 0.33 -23.09 11.64
CA GLU A 194 -1.00 -23.00 10.99
C GLU A 194 -1.12 -22.02 9.82
N ILE A 195 -0.62 -20.80 9.96
CA ILE A 195 -0.77 -19.72 8.98
C ILE A 195 0.52 -19.41 8.20
N GLY A 196 1.64 -20.07 8.56
CA GLY A 196 2.95 -19.81 7.98
C GLY A 196 3.02 -19.89 6.46
N SER A 197 2.17 -20.68 5.80
CA SER A 197 2.14 -20.80 4.34
C SER A 197 1.54 -19.60 3.59
N VAL A 198 0.88 -18.66 4.29
CA VAL A 198 0.07 -17.60 3.67
C VAL A 198 0.32 -16.18 4.22
N ILE A 199 1.35 -15.99 5.05
CA ILE A 199 1.59 -14.74 5.79
C ILE A 199 2.87 -13.99 5.35
N CYS A 200 3.32 -14.16 4.09
CA CYS A 200 4.53 -13.48 3.59
C CYS A 200 4.47 -11.95 3.75
N SER A 201 3.30 -11.37 3.51
CA SER A 201 3.06 -9.92 3.64
C SER A 201 3.21 -9.42 5.10
N PRO A 202 2.42 -9.90 6.09
CA PRO A 202 2.59 -9.45 7.48
C PRO A 202 3.95 -9.86 8.08
N THR A 203 4.57 -10.95 7.64
CA THR A 203 5.94 -11.30 8.07
C THR A 203 6.94 -10.25 7.59
N SER A 204 6.87 -9.86 6.32
CA SER A 204 7.72 -8.78 5.77
C SER A 204 7.45 -7.43 6.44
N LEU A 205 6.18 -7.11 6.69
CA LEU A 205 5.79 -5.91 7.42
C LEU A 205 6.39 -5.89 8.83
N SER A 206 6.33 -7.01 9.55
CA SER A 206 6.85 -7.12 10.91
C SER A 206 8.37 -6.92 10.99
N MET A 207 9.13 -7.40 9.99
CA MET A 207 10.58 -7.15 9.89
C MET A 207 10.89 -5.66 9.75
N VAL A 208 10.13 -4.94 8.93
CA VAL A 208 10.35 -3.49 8.69
C VAL A 208 9.85 -2.64 9.85
N LEU A 209 8.74 -3.03 10.51
CA LEU A 209 8.30 -2.39 11.75
C LEU A 209 9.36 -2.51 12.86
N GLU A 210 9.96 -3.69 13.02
CA GLU A 210 11.02 -3.93 13.98
C GLU A 210 12.29 -3.12 13.66
N TYR A 211 12.65 -3.01 12.38
CA TYR A 211 13.73 -2.11 11.93
C TYR A 211 13.52 -0.65 12.39
N TYR A 212 12.26 -0.19 12.48
CA TYR A 212 11.92 1.14 13.00
C TYR A 212 11.70 1.20 14.51
N GLY A 213 11.91 0.11 15.24
CA GLY A 213 11.80 0.04 16.71
C GLY A 213 10.42 -0.37 17.23
N TYR A 214 9.53 -0.85 16.36
CA TYR A 214 8.22 -1.39 16.73
C TYR A 214 8.26 -2.91 16.79
N TYR A 215 8.41 -3.45 18.00
CA TYR A 215 8.49 -4.88 18.26
C TYR A 215 7.09 -5.47 18.42
N VAL A 216 6.56 -6.03 17.33
CA VAL A 216 5.26 -6.73 17.31
C VAL A 216 5.47 -8.14 16.79
N ASP A 217 4.84 -9.14 17.40
CA ASP A 217 4.96 -10.53 16.95
C ASP A 217 4.31 -10.73 15.58
N THR A 218 4.87 -11.60 14.74
CA THR A 218 4.35 -11.86 13.39
C THR A 218 2.89 -12.30 13.39
N VAL A 219 2.49 -13.09 14.40
CA VAL A 219 1.10 -13.55 14.58
C VAL A 219 0.17 -12.37 14.86
N GLU A 220 0.57 -11.47 15.76
CA GLU A 220 -0.21 -10.28 16.08
C GLU A 220 -0.33 -9.34 14.85
N VAL A 221 0.76 -9.16 14.08
CA VAL A 221 0.68 -8.41 12.81
C VAL A 221 -0.30 -9.09 11.85
N ALA A 222 -0.22 -10.42 11.69
CA ALA A 222 -1.12 -11.19 10.82
C ALA A 222 -2.60 -11.02 11.22
N GLU A 223 -2.92 -11.10 12.52
CA GLU A 223 -4.28 -10.89 13.04
C GLU A 223 -4.82 -9.48 12.75
N ASN A 224 -3.93 -8.48 12.81
CA ASN A 224 -4.28 -7.08 12.58
C ASN A 224 -4.33 -6.67 11.11
N VAL A 225 -3.89 -7.53 10.18
CA VAL A 225 -4.00 -7.29 8.73
C VAL A 225 -4.91 -8.28 8.02
N LEU A 226 -5.41 -9.31 8.72
CA LEU A 226 -6.34 -10.29 8.15
C LEU A 226 -7.55 -9.57 7.57
N ASP A 227 -7.70 -9.67 6.26
CA ASP A 227 -8.89 -9.28 5.53
C ASP A 227 -9.91 -10.39 5.69
N LYS A 228 -10.94 -10.16 6.52
CA LYS A 228 -11.99 -11.15 6.79
C LYS A 228 -12.91 -11.38 5.60
N GLY A 229 -13.02 -10.41 4.68
CA GLY A 229 -13.92 -10.47 3.54
C GLY A 229 -13.38 -11.38 2.44
N ALA A 230 -12.09 -11.26 2.15
CA ALA A 230 -11.38 -12.15 1.24
C ALA A 230 -10.76 -13.38 1.93
N ASN A 231 -10.69 -13.39 3.26
CA ASN A 231 -9.99 -14.38 4.09
C ASN A 231 -8.52 -14.56 3.68
N ILE A 232 -7.80 -13.44 3.55
CA ILE A 232 -6.37 -13.41 3.17
C ILE A 232 -5.56 -12.47 4.07
N TYR A 233 -4.25 -12.70 4.12
CA TYR A 233 -3.29 -11.80 4.78
C TYR A 233 -2.57 -10.87 3.80
N GLY A 234 -2.76 -11.08 2.49
CA GLY A 234 -2.04 -10.42 1.40
C GLY A 234 -2.69 -9.14 0.87
N ASN A 235 -3.71 -8.59 1.54
CA ASN A 235 -4.32 -7.31 1.16
C ASN A 235 -3.31 -6.18 1.43
N TRP A 236 -2.76 -5.59 0.36
CA TRP A 236 -1.73 -4.56 0.38
C TRP A 236 -2.19 -3.34 1.16
N SER A 237 -3.40 -2.85 0.89
CA SER A 237 -3.99 -1.68 1.55
C SER A 237 -4.09 -1.87 3.06
N PHE A 238 -4.55 -3.03 3.51
CA PHE A 238 -4.71 -3.32 4.94
C PHE A 238 -3.37 -3.48 5.67
N ASN A 239 -2.37 -4.08 5.01
CA ASN A 239 -1.02 -4.21 5.56
C ASN A 239 -0.39 -2.82 5.79
N VAL A 240 -0.42 -1.95 4.77
CA VAL A 240 0.18 -0.63 4.91
C VAL A 240 -0.64 0.30 5.80
N ALA A 241 -1.96 0.12 5.90
CA ALA A 241 -2.80 0.85 6.85
C ALA A 241 -2.43 0.49 8.29
N TYR A 242 -2.19 -0.80 8.60
CA TYR A 242 -1.67 -1.22 9.90
C TYR A 242 -0.28 -0.64 10.16
N GLY A 243 0.63 -0.70 9.17
CA GLY A 243 1.92 -0.01 9.24
C GLY A 243 1.77 1.49 9.54
N GLY A 244 0.76 2.12 8.93
CA GLY A 244 0.38 3.53 9.06
C GLY A 244 -0.03 3.97 10.47
N THR A 245 -0.42 3.03 11.33
CA THR A 245 -0.69 3.28 12.75
C THR A 245 0.62 3.58 13.51
N LYS A 246 1.74 2.95 13.10
CA LYS A 246 3.04 3.05 13.77
C LYS A 246 3.97 4.05 13.09
N VAL A 247 4.08 3.97 11.77
CA VAL A 247 5.00 4.75 10.92
C VAL A 247 4.24 5.41 9.77
N TYR A 248 4.89 6.22 8.96
CA TYR A 248 4.35 6.63 7.66
C TYR A 248 4.44 5.44 6.71
N SER A 249 3.35 5.04 6.06
CA SER A 249 3.30 3.76 5.35
C SER A 249 2.37 3.79 4.14
N TYR A 250 2.81 3.32 2.97
CA TYR A 250 2.00 3.38 1.77
C TYR A 250 2.36 2.29 0.77
N VAL A 251 1.39 1.93 -0.08
CA VAL A 251 1.65 1.15 -1.29
C VAL A 251 2.21 2.09 -2.36
N ALA A 252 3.23 1.65 -3.08
CA ALA A 252 3.73 2.35 -4.25
C ALA A 252 3.99 1.38 -5.41
N ARG A 253 4.08 1.95 -6.61
CA ARG A 253 4.54 1.26 -7.81
C ARG A 253 5.78 1.97 -8.33
N PHE A 254 6.92 1.31 -8.24
CA PHE A 254 8.18 1.81 -8.76
C PHE A 254 8.38 1.38 -10.20
N THR A 255 9.14 2.14 -10.99
CA THR A 255 9.33 1.85 -12.41
C THR A 255 10.64 1.12 -12.66
N SER A 256 11.66 1.33 -11.82
CA SER A 256 12.99 0.73 -12.00
C SER A 256 13.60 0.22 -10.69
N ILE A 257 14.64 -0.61 -10.79
CA ILE A 257 15.42 -1.02 -9.61
C ILE A 257 16.12 0.17 -8.95
N ASN A 258 16.34 1.26 -9.68
CA ASN A 258 16.98 2.46 -9.14
C ASN A 258 16.10 3.12 -8.08
N ASP A 259 14.77 3.06 -8.21
CA ASP A 259 13.85 3.54 -7.18
C ASP A 259 14.06 2.80 -5.84
N ILE A 260 14.30 1.48 -5.90
CA ILE A 260 14.66 0.68 -4.72
C ILE A 260 16.03 1.09 -4.18
N LYS A 261 17.04 1.23 -5.05
CA LYS A 261 18.39 1.66 -4.65
C LYS A 261 18.37 3.02 -3.95
N GLU A 262 17.58 3.97 -4.43
CA GLU A 262 17.41 5.28 -3.79
C GLU A 262 16.85 5.17 -2.37
N LYS A 263 15.87 4.30 -2.15
CA LYS A 263 15.32 4.03 -0.81
C LYS A 263 16.36 3.40 0.10
N ILE A 264 17.10 2.41 -0.39
CA ILE A 264 18.19 1.78 0.37
C ILE A 264 19.27 2.78 0.78
N VAL A 265 19.70 3.67 -0.12
CA VAL A 265 20.68 4.73 0.18
C VAL A 265 20.18 5.69 1.26
N ARG A 266 18.87 5.87 1.40
CA ARG A 266 18.23 6.68 2.45
C ARG A 266 18.00 5.89 3.75
N GLY A 267 18.42 4.64 3.82
CA GLY A 267 18.21 3.78 4.99
C GLY A 267 16.78 3.25 5.11
N ILE A 268 16.03 3.21 4.00
CA ILE A 268 14.63 2.76 3.95
C ILE A 268 14.58 1.37 3.30
N PRO A 269 14.29 0.30 4.06
CA PRO A 269 13.99 -1.02 3.51
C PRO A 269 12.74 -0.98 2.63
N VAL A 270 12.69 -1.83 1.60
CA VAL A 270 11.56 -1.88 0.67
C VAL A 270 10.93 -3.26 0.72
N ILE A 271 9.63 -3.35 1.02
CA ILE A 271 8.92 -4.62 0.90
C ILE A 271 8.48 -4.74 -0.56
N ALA A 272 8.91 -5.77 -1.28
CA ALA A 272 8.67 -5.91 -2.71
C ALA A 272 7.85 -7.16 -3.03
N SER A 273 6.89 -7.03 -3.95
CA SER A 273 6.07 -8.13 -4.45
C SER A 273 6.73 -8.78 -5.68
N ILE A 274 6.98 -10.08 -5.62
CA ILE A 274 7.55 -10.86 -6.71
C ILE A 274 6.60 -11.98 -7.14
N LYS A 275 6.73 -12.44 -8.38
CA LYS A 275 6.04 -13.60 -8.93
C LYS A 275 7.00 -14.41 -9.79
N SER A 276 7.32 -15.62 -9.34
CA SER A 276 8.22 -16.55 -10.05
C SER A 276 7.47 -17.84 -10.37
N ILE A 277 7.49 -18.26 -11.64
CA ILE A 277 6.74 -19.45 -12.09
C ILE A 277 7.65 -20.68 -12.12
N THR A 278 8.90 -20.51 -12.53
CA THR A 278 9.89 -21.59 -12.64
C THR A 278 11.05 -21.36 -11.67
N GLU A 279 11.73 -22.41 -11.27
CA GLU A 279 12.90 -22.33 -10.37
C GLU A 279 14.02 -21.45 -10.96
N ASP A 280 14.24 -21.55 -12.28
CA ASP A 280 15.26 -20.76 -12.98
C ASP A 280 14.94 -19.26 -13.08
N SER A 281 13.69 -18.87 -12.82
CA SER A 281 13.28 -17.46 -12.83
C SER A 281 14.00 -16.67 -11.74
N LEU A 282 14.24 -17.28 -10.57
CA LEU A 282 14.91 -16.68 -9.42
C LEU A 282 15.75 -17.72 -8.68
N ILE A 283 16.97 -17.96 -9.16
CA ILE A 283 17.87 -18.97 -8.60
C ILE A 283 18.21 -18.62 -7.15
N GLY A 284 18.10 -19.61 -6.26
CA GLY A 284 18.38 -19.48 -4.83
C GLY A 284 17.17 -19.13 -3.98
N ALA A 285 15.99 -18.91 -4.58
CA ALA A 285 14.74 -18.75 -3.85
C ALA A 285 14.36 -20.06 -3.12
N PRO A 286 13.74 -19.99 -1.92
CA PRO A 286 13.25 -21.17 -1.19
C PRO A 286 12.29 -22.06 -2.00
N GLN A 287 11.48 -21.45 -2.86
CA GLN A 287 10.48 -22.10 -3.71
C GLN A 287 10.07 -21.15 -4.85
N THR A 288 9.20 -21.61 -5.76
CA THR A 288 8.53 -20.76 -6.74
C THR A 288 7.32 -20.05 -6.12
N TYR A 289 6.93 -18.92 -6.71
CA TYR A 289 5.86 -18.04 -6.22
C TYR A 289 4.82 -17.74 -7.32
N PRO A 290 4.10 -18.74 -7.85
CA PRO A 290 3.16 -18.53 -8.96
C PRO A 290 1.96 -17.65 -8.57
N SER A 291 1.60 -17.61 -7.28
CA SER A 291 0.54 -16.77 -6.74
C SER A 291 1.02 -15.39 -6.27
N GLY A 292 2.32 -15.10 -6.40
CA GLY A 292 2.95 -13.93 -5.82
C GLY A 292 3.54 -14.18 -4.43
N HIS A 293 4.49 -13.34 -4.02
CA HIS A 293 5.18 -13.42 -2.73
C HIS A 293 5.75 -12.05 -2.34
N LEU A 294 5.70 -11.72 -1.05
CA LEU A 294 6.27 -10.48 -0.51
C LEU A 294 7.55 -10.82 0.24
N LEU A 295 8.60 -10.04 -0.03
CA LEU A 295 9.89 -10.12 0.66
C LEU A 295 10.42 -8.73 0.98
N VAL A 296 11.46 -8.63 1.81
CA VAL A 296 12.07 -7.33 2.16
C VAL A 296 13.40 -7.17 1.45
N VAL A 297 13.53 -6.17 0.60
CA VAL A 297 14.82 -5.70 0.08
C VAL A 297 15.52 -4.89 1.16
N ARG A 298 16.75 -5.29 1.48
CA ARG A 298 17.58 -4.67 2.52
C ARG A 298 18.93 -4.19 2.04
N GLY A 299 19.29 -4.40 0.77
CA GLY A 299 20.59 -3.96 0.30
C GLY A 299 20.96 -4.40 -1.11
N PHE A 300 22.16 -4.01 -1.51
CA PHE A 300 22.80 -4.40 -2.76
C PHE A 300 24.29 -4.65 -2.53
N LYS A 301 24.87 -5.53 -3.36
CA LYS A 301 26.32 -5.76 -3.38
C LYS A 301 26.79 -6.20 -4.76
N ILE A 302 28.09 -6.09 -4.99
CA ILE A 302 28.75 -6.70 -6.14
C ILE A 302 29.41 -8.02 -5.71
N LYS A 303 29.25 -9.06 -6.52
CA LYS A 303 29.96 -10.34 -6.38
C LYS A 303 30.44 -10.79 -7.75
N ASN A 304 31.75 -11.00 -7.90
CA ASN A 304 32.37 -11.44 -9.15
C ASN A 304 32.02 -10.55 -10.36
N GLY A 305 31.90 -9.22 -10.15
CA GLY A 305 31.54 -8.27 -11.21
C GLY A 305 30.06 -8.23 -11.58
N GLU A 306 29.22 -9.03 -10.91
CA GLU A 306 27.76 -9.01 -11.08
C GLU A 306 27.08 -8.34 -9.88
N GLU A 307 25.96 -7.67 -10.15
CA GLU A 307 25.15 -7.00 -9.13
C GLU A 307 24.11 -7.95 -8.51
N TYR A 308 24.06 -7.96 -7.18
CA TYR A 308 23.11 -8.74 -6.40
C TYR A 308 22.27 -7.84 -5.51
N ILE A 309 20.97 -8.14 -5.46
CA ILE A 309 20.04 -7.61 -4.47
C ILE A 309 20.05 -8.52 -3.24
N ILE A 310 20.07 -7.91 -2.05
CA ILE A 310 20.05 -8.60 -0.77
C ILE A 310 18.66 -8.45 -0.18
N VAL A 311 18.06 -9.57 0.21
CA VAL A 311 16.68 -9.64 0.71
C VAL A 311 16.60 -10.43 2.01
N ASN A 312 15.55 -10.17 2.80
CA ASN A 312 14.98 -11.13 3.72
C ASN A 312 13.78 -11.79 3.03
N ASP A 313 13.91 -13.07 2.66
CA ASP A 313 12.83 -13.85 2.07
C ASP A 313 12.11 -14.64 3.18
N PRO A 314 10.87 -14.26 3.56
CA PRO A 314 10.21 -14.87 4.70
C PRO A 314 9.88 -16.36 4.48
N ALA A 315 9.80 -16.84 3.23
CA ALA A 315 9.50 -18.24 2.92
C ALA A 315 10.66 -19.21 3.20
N ALA A 316 11.80 -18.71 3.69
CA ALA A 316 12.88 -19.55 4.19
C ALA A 316 12.39 -20.47 5.33
N LYS A 317 12.88 -21.72 5.36
CA LYS A 317 12.43 -22.73 6.34
C LYS A 317 12.76 -22.34 7.78
N GLU A 318 13.96 -21.81 7.97
CA GLU A 318 14.50 -21.40 9.28
C GLU A 318 14.97 -19.94 9.22
N VAL A 319 14.95 -19.25 10.36
CA VAL A 319 15.26 -17.82 10.49
C VAL A 319 16.66 -17.51 9.94
N GLU A 320 17.65 -18.36 10.19
CA GLU A 320 19.04 -18.19 9.78
C GLU A 320 19.25 -18.24 8.25
N THR A 321 18.22 -18.63 7.51
CA THR A 321 18.25 -18.76 6.04
C THR A 321 17.32 -17.77 5.33
N VAL A 322 16.78 -16.80 6.08
CA VAL A 322 15.91 -15.73 5.59
C VAL A 322 16.70 -14.75 4.72
N ARG A 323 17.88 -14.33 5.16
CA ARG A 323 18.76 -13.48 4.34
C ARG A 323 19.23 -14.21 3.07
N ARG A 324 18.92 -13.66 1.91
CA ARG A 324 19.27 -14.21 0.59
C ARG A 324 19.81 -13.16 -0.37
N GLU A 325 20.43 -13.64 -1.43
CA GLU A 325 21.02 -12.82 -2.48
C GLU A 325 20.55 -13.33 -3.83
N TYR A 326 20.02 -12.44 -4.65
CA TYR A 326 19.58 -12.75 -6.02
C TYR A 326 20.31 -11.85 -7.00
N LYS A 327 20.57 -12.32 -8.22
CA LYS A 327 21.05 -11.43 -9.28
C LYS A 327 19.99 -10.35 -9.53
N VAL A 328 20.39 -9.08 -9.62
CA VAL A 328 19.43 -7.99 -9.90
C VAL A 328 18.64 -8.27 -11.17
N SER A 329 19.30 -8.76 -12.23
CA SER A 329 18.65 -9.13 -13.50
C SER A 329 17.65 -10.28 -13.40
N GLN A 330 17.76 -11.16 -12.39
CA GLN A 330 16.73 -12.18 -12.12
C GLN A 330 15.57 -11.57 -11.35
N PHE A 331 15.88 -10.79 -10.31
CA PHE A 331 14.90 -10.12 -9.48
C PHE A 331 13.99 -9.19 -10.29
N GLU A 332 14.57 -8.34 -11.15
CA GLU A 332 13.80 -7.40 -11.97
C GLU A 332 12.77 -8.08 -12.88
N ARG A 333 13.06 -9.29 -13.36
CA ARG A 333 12.15 -10.05 -14.22
C ARG A 333 10.96 -10.64 -13.49
N VAL A 334 11.10 -10.90 -12.18
CA VAL A 334 10.03 -11.48 -11.36
C VAL A 334 9.34 -10.44 -10.47
N TRP A 335 9.90 -9.25 -10.33
CA TRP A 335 9.33 -8.17 -9.52
C TRP A 335 8.11 -7.55 -10.20
N SER A 336 6.99 -7.47 -9.46
CA SER A 336 5.73 -6.94 -9.98
C SER A 336 5.65 -5.41 -9.95
N LYS A 337 6.76 -4.72 -9.66
CA LYS A 337 6.86 -3.26 -9.48
C LYS A 337 6.13 -2.69 -8.25
N MET A 338 5.27 -3.49 -7.62
CA MET A 338 4.57 -3.16 -6.39
C MET A 338 5.48 -3.29 -5.17
N VAL A 339 5.41 -2.28 -4.31
CA VAL A 339 6.17 -2.21 -3.07
C VAL A 339 5.34 -1.63 -1.93
N TYR A 340 5.71 -1.96 -0.68
CA TYR A 340 5.34 -1.16 0.48
C TYR A 340 6.54 -0.32 0.89
N ILE A 341 6.26 0.92 1.25
CA ILE A 341 7.24 1.83 1.83
C ILE A 341 6.78 2.19 3.23
N LEU A 342 7.67 2.02 4.19
CA LEU A 342 7.51 2.41 5.58
C LEU A 342 8.64 3.38 5.94
N GLU A 343 8.32 4.52 6.55
CA GLU A 343 9.26 5.58 6.91
C GLU A 343 8.88 6.17 8.28
N LYS A 344 9.86 6.60 9.09
CA LYS A 344 9.56 7.27 10.36
C LYS A 344 8.71 8.53 10.12
N LYS A 345 7.68 8.73 10.96
CA LYS A 345 6.79 9.89 10.94
C LYS A 345 7.53 11.19 11.24
#